data_AF-A0A3R9XLL5-F1
#
_entry.id   AF-A0A3R9XLL5-F1
#
_cell.length_a   1.000
_cell.length_b   1.000
_cell.length_c   1.000
_cell.angle_alpha   90.00
_cell.angle_beta   90.00
_cell.angle_gamma   90.00
#
_symmetry.space_group_name_H-M   'P 1'
#
loop_
_entity.id
_entity.type
_entity.pdbx_description
1 polymer ?
#
loop_
_entity_poly.entity_id
_entity_poly.type
_entity_poly.pdbx_seq_one_letter_code
_entity_poly.pdbx_strand_id
1 'polypeptide(L)'
;MAGAALAMAAGGAQASETHLQAAETDLNAAVAGIANPLGDLKVNPLAKTGVDPLDNGVATKVADFPAVGTTMVTGILTQGPSVKELPTAAVGSLLGPVLPKQ
;
A
#
# COMPACT_ATOMS: atom_id res chain seq x y z
N MET A 1 -46.95 31.36 -11.75
CA MET A 1 -45.48 31.53 -11.77
C MET A 1 -44.71 30.72 -10.71
N ALA A 2 -45.35 30.12 -9.69
CA ALA A 2 -44.65 29.35 -8.64
C ALA A 2 -43.96 28.05 -9.12
N GLY A 3 -44.44 27.42 -10.21
CA GLY A 3 -43.85 26.17 -10.71
C GLY A 3 -42.52 26.33 -11.44
N ALA A 4 -42.25 27.48 -12.07
CA ALA A 4 -41.01 27.72 -12.81
C ALA A 4 -39.81 27.93 -11.87
N ALA A 5 -40.03 28.58 -10.73
CA ALA A 5 -38.99 28.77 -9.71
C ALA A 5 -38.57 27.44 -9.04
N LEU A 6 -39.53 26.54 -8.79
CA LEU A 6 -39.25 25.21 -8.22
C LEU A 6 -38.49 24.30 -9.21
N ALA A 7 -38.83 24.36 -10.50
CA ALA A 7 -38.12 23.61 -11.53
C ALA A 7 -36.66 24.09 -11.71
N MET A 8 -36.42 25.40 -11.60
CA MET A 8 -35.07 25.98 -11.64
C MET A 8 -34.24 25.61 -10.40
N ALA A 9 -34.85 25.61 -9.21
CA ALA A 9 -34.20 25.19 -7.97
C ALA A 9 -33.84 23.69 -7.96
N ALA A 10 -34.75 22.84 -8.45
CA ALA A 10 -34.50 21.40 -8.63
C ALA A 10 -33.43 21.12 -9.69
N GLY A 11 -33.42 21.88 -10.80
CA GLY A 11 -32.40 21.78 -11.84
C GLY A 11 -31.00 22.21 -11.37
N GLY A 12 -30.91 23.26 -10.54
CA GLY A 12 -29.65 23.68 -9.94
C GLY A 12 -29.08 22.66 -8.94
N ALA A 13 -29.94 22.05 -8.11
CA ALA A 13 -29.54 20.98 -7.20
C ALA A 13 -29.03 19.74 -7.96
N GLN A 14 -29.79 19.28 -8.96
CA GLN A 14 -29.41 18.14 -9.81
C GLN A 14 -28.12 18.38 -10.62
N ALA A 15 -27.91 19.60 -11.10
CA ALA A 15 -26.66 19.97 -11.79
C ALA A 15 -25.45 19.99 -10.85
N SER A 16 -25.64 20.37 -9.59
CA SER A 16 -24.58 20.32 -8.57
C SER A 16 -24.21 18.89 -8.18
N GLU A 17 -25.20 18.01 -7.98
CA GLU A 17 -24.99 16.59 -7.70
C GLU A 17 -24.25 15.91 -8.86
N THR A 18 -24.68 16.19 -10.10
CA THR A 18 -24.03 15.65 -11.31
C THR A 18 -22.57 16.11 -11.43
N HIS A 19 -22.28 17.38 -11.14
CA HIS A 19 -20.90 17.88 -11.13
C HIS A 19 -20.05 17.27 -10.01
N LEU A 20 -20.62 17.06 -8.81
CA LEU A 20 -19.91 16.36 -7.74
C LEU A 20 -19.59 14.92 -8.16
N GLN A 21 -20.54 14.20 -8.75
CA GLN A 21 -20.32 12.83 -9.22
C GLN A 21 -19.27 12.76 -10.35
N ALA A 22 -19.27 13.73 -11.26
CA ALA A 22 -18.26 13.85 -12.30
C ALA A 22 -16.87 14.14 -11.71
N ALA A 23 -16.78 15.05 -10.73
CA ALA A 23 -15.53 15.36 -10.03
C ALA A 23 -14.99 14.17 -9.22
N GLU A 24 -15.86 13.39 -8.57
CA GLU A 24 -15.48 12.15 -7.91
C GLU A 24 -14.97 11.10 -8.90
N THR A 25 -15.61 10.99 -10.06
CA THR A 25 -15.20 10.06 -11.12
C THR A 25 -13.83 10.45 -11.66
N ASP A 26 -13.61 11.72 -11.95
CA ASP A 26 -12.32 12.25 -12.41
C ASP A 26 -11.22 12.07 -11.36
N LEU A 27 -11.52 12.32 -10.08
CA LEU A 27 -10.58 12.09 -8.99
C LEU A 27 -10.22 10.61 -8.87
N ASN A 28 -11.20 9.71 -8.91
CA ASN A 28 -10.95 8.28 -8.87
C ASN A 28 -10.15 7.81 -10.09
N ALA A 29 -10.44 8.33 -11.27
CA ALA A 29 -9.68 8.04 -12.49
C ALA A 29 -8.22 8.53 -12.37
N ALA A 30 -8.00 9.74 -11.83
CA ALA A 30 -6.68 10.29 -11.59
C ALA A 30 -5.90 9.44 -10.57
N VAL A 31 -6.52 9.06 -9.44
CA VAL A 31 -5.91 8.19 -8.43
C VAL A 31 -5.61 6.82 -9.02
N ALA A 32 -6.54 6.20 -9.75
CA ALA A 32 -6.33 4.91 -10.39
C ALA A 32 -5.19 4.93 -11.41
N GLY A 33 -5.06 6.03 -12.17
CA GLY A 33 -3.99 6.23 -13.14
C GLY A 33 -2.59 6.25 -12.52
N ILE A 34 -2.45 6.71 -11.27
CA ILE A 34 -1.16 6.76 -10.56
C ILE A 34 -0.96 5.62 -9.55
N ALA A 35 -2.04 5.04 -9.02
CA ALA A 35 -1.97 4.05 -7.96
C ALA A 35 -1.24 2.77 -8.40
N ASN A 36 -1.50 2.29 -9.62
CA ASN A 36 -0.83 1.10 -10.16
C ASN A 36 0.67 1.29 -10.35
N PRO A 37 1.16 2.31 -11.10
CA PRO A 37 2.60 2.48 -11.30
C PRO A 37 3.35 2.75 -9.99
N LEU A 38 2.74 3.48 -9.04
CA LEU A 38 3.34 3.68 -7.71
C LEU A 38 3.32 2.39 -6.88
N GLY A 39 2.22 1.63 -6.97
CA GLY A 39 2.04 0.35 -6.30
C GLY A 39 3.07 -0.70 -6.74
N ASP A 40 3.51 -0.66 -8.00
CA ASP A 40 4.49 -1.58 -8.58
C ASP A 40 5.95 -1.23 -8.25
N LEU A 41 6.22 -0.04 -7.70
CA LEU A 41 7.58 0.34 -7.29
C LEU A 41 8.05 -0.55 -6.14
N LYS A 42 9.30 -1.01 -6.24
CA LYS A 42 9.96 -1.69 -5.12
C LYS A 42 10.19 -0.71 -3.97
N VAL A 43 9.88 -1.16 -2.77
CA VAL A 43 10.15 -0.38 -1.54
C VAL A 43 11.66 -0.23 -1.32
N ASN A 44 12.43 -1.29 -1.61
CA ASN A 44 13.89 -1.26 -1.61
C ASN A 44 14.41 -1.51 -3.03
N PRO A 45 14.83 -0.47 -3.77
CA PRO A 45 15.40 -0.62 -5.11
C PRO A 45 16.70 -1.46 -5.14
N LEU A 46 17.42 -1.54 -4.01
CA LEU A 46 18.66 -2.30 -3.87
C LEU A 46 18.41 -3.74 -3.40
N ALA A 47 17.16 -4.16 -3.21
CA ALA A 47 16.81 -5.51 -2.80
C ALA A 47 17.45 -6.56 -3.73
N LYS A 48 18.02 -7.61 -3.11
CA LYS A 48 18.71 -8.72 -3.80
C LYS A 48 19.94 -8.30 -4.61
N THR A 49 20.53 -7.15 -4.30
CA THR A 49 21.84 -6.75 -4.84
C THR A 49 22.93 -7.04 -3.80
N GLY A 50 24.18 -7.21 -4.25
CA GLY A 50 25.32 -7.41 -3.34
C GLY A 50 25.71 -6.17 -2.52
N VAL A 51 25.02 -5.05 -2.71
CA VAL A 51 25.24 -3.78 -2.00
C VAL A 51 23.98 -3.32 -1.25
N ASP A 52 23.00 -4.20 -1.04
CA ASP A 52 21.80 -3.90 -0.27
C ASP A 52 22.18 -3.59 1.19
N PRO A 53 22.01 -2.35 1.67
CA PRO A 53 22.41 -2.01 3.03
C PRO A 53 21.57 -2.75 4.08
N LEU A 54 20.35 -3.17 3.72
CA LEU A 54 19.42 -3.84 4.63
C LEU A 54 19.73 -5.33 4.82
N ASP A 55 20.61 -5.88 3.98
CA ASP A 55 21.12 -7.25 4.09
C ASP A 55 22.39 -7.35 4.94
N ASN A 56 22.89 -6.24 5.49
CA ASN A 56 24.01 -6.23 6.45
C ASN A 56 23.57 -6.67 7.85
N GLY A 57 23.07 -7.89 7.94
CA GLY A 57 22.54 -8.49 9.15
C GLY A 57 23.59 -8.71 10.24
N VAL A 58 23.21 -8.43 11.48
CA VAL A 58 23.95 -8.88 12.66
C VAL A 58 23.01 -9.74 13.50
N ALA A 59 23.50 -10.88 13.96
CA ALA A 59 22.74 -11.79 14.80
C ALA A 59 23.56 -12.28 15.99
N THR A 60 22.85 -12.51 17.10
CA THR A 60 23.38 -13.09 18.32
C THR A 60 22.59 -14.35 18.67
N LYS A 61 23.28 -15.38 19.14
CA LYS A 61 22.67 -16.63 19.62
C LYS A 61 23.16 -16.92 21.03
N VAL A 62 22.23 -17.22 21.94
CA VAL A 62 22.55 -17.64 23.31
C VAL A 62 22.16 -19.11 23.43
N ALA A 63 23.12 -19.97 23.78
CA ALA A 63 22.94 -21.42 23.91
C ALA A 63 22.23 -22.05 22.69
N ASP A 64 21.18 -22.81 22.93
CA ASP A 64 20.37 -23.58 21.99
C ASP A 64 19.09 -22.86 21.52
N PHE A 65 18.89 -21.60 21.94
CA PHE A 65 17.80 -20.77 21.43
C PHE A 65 18.01 -20.40 19.94
N PRO A 66 16.93 -20.12 19.19
CA PRO A 66 17.03 -19.51 17.87
C PRO A 66 17.84 -18.21 17.93
N ALA A 67 18.69 -17.97 16.92
CA ALA A 67 19.43 -16.72 16.82
C ALA A 67 18.47 -15.55 16.59
N VAL A 68 18.72 -14.42 17.25
CA VAL A 68 17.98 -13.16 17.03
C VAL A 68 18.90 -12.18 16.32
N GLY A 69 18.38 -11.50 15.32
CA GLY A 69 19.18 -10.59 14.51
C GLY A 69 18.36 -9.53 13.79
N THR A 70 19.05 -8.52 13.27
CA THR A 70 18.41 -7.38 12.60
C THR A 70 17.62 -7.77 11.35
N THR A 71 18.03 -8.86 10.69
CA THR A 71 17.36 -9.39 9.49
C THR A 71 15.94 -9.90 9.76
N MET A 72 15.58 -10.19 11.02
CA MET A 72 14.19 -10.51 11.36
C MET A 72 13.23 -9.34 11.10
N VAL A 73 13.75 -8.10 11.13
CA VAL A 73 12.97 -6.88 10.90
C VAL A 73 13.22 -6.33 9.51
N THR A 74 14.47 -6.35 9.03
CA THR A 74 14.83 -5.77 7.73
C THR A 74 14.65 -6.73 6.54
N GLY A 75 14.66 -8.04 6.78
CA GLY A 75 14.71 -9.06 5.73
C GLY A 75 13.53 -9.00 4.76
N ILE A 76 12.35 -8.58 5.23
CA ILE A 76 11.20 -8.35 4.36
C ILE A 76 11.48 -7.31 3.27
N LEU A 77 12.20 -6.24 3.59
CA LEU A 77 12.54 -5.19 2.63
C LEU A 77 13.64 -5.67 1.67
N THR A 78 14.57 -6.50 2.16
CA THR A 78 15.60 -7.17 1.35
C THR A 78 15.00 -8.13 0.31
N GLN A 79 13.81 -8.68 0.54
CA GLN A 79 13.09 -9.48 -0.47
C GLN A 79 12.53 -8.66 -1.63
N GLY A 80 12.49 -7.33 -1.49
CA GLY A 80 12.08 -6.38 -2.52
C GLY A 80 10.60 -6.39 -2.86
N PRO A 81 9.67 -6.40 -1.88
CA PRO A 81 8.25 -6.25 -2.17
C PRO A 81 7.99 -4.91 -2.84
N SER A 82 6.99 -4.89 -3.71
CA SER A 82 6.44 -3.64 -4.22
C SER A 82 5.58 -2.93 -3.15
N VAL A 83 5.29 -1.65 -3.34
CA VAL A 83 4.46 -0.85 -2.41
C VAL A 83 3.11 -1.53 -2.16
N LYS A 84 2.49 -2.10 -3.20
CA LYS A 84 1.20 -2.80 -3.07
C LYS A 84 1.31 -4.16 -2.36
N GLU A 85 2.48 -4.80 -2.40
CA GLU A 85 2.73 -6.11 -1.78
C GLU A 85 3.21 -6.00 -0.33
N LEU A 86 3.76 -4.85 0.06
CA LEU A 86 4.36 -4.65 1.38
C LEU A 86 3.42 -5.01 2.55
N PRO A 87 2.12 -4.65 2.56
CA PRO A 87 1.23 -5.01 3.66
C PRO A 87 1.12 -6.53 3.84
N THR A 88 0.92 -7.28 2.76
CA THR A 88 0.84 -8.75 2.79
C THR A 88 2.16 -9.38 3.22
N ALA A 89 3.27 -8.87 2.69
CA ALA A 89 4.60 -9.31 3.09
C ALA A 89 4.85 -9.06 4.59
N ALA A 90 4.42 -7.90 5.12
CA ALA A 90 4.63 -7.50 6.51
C ALA A 90 3.87 -8.42 7.46
N VAL A 91 2.61 -8.71 7.14
CA VAL A 91 1.79 -9.69 7.88
C VAL A 91 2.46 -11.07 7.87
N GLY A 92 2.95 -11.54 6.72
CA GLY A 92 3.67 -12.81 6.62
C GLY A 92 4.95 -12.84 7.46
N SER A 93 5.72 -11.76 7.49
CA SER A 93 6.96 -11.66 8.28
C SER A 93 6.70 -11.59 9.79
N LEU A 94 5.67 -10.83 10.21
CA LEU A 94 5.33 -10.64 11.62
C LEU A 94 4.61 -11.85 12.22
N LEU A 95 3.70 -12.46 11.46
CA LEU A 95 2.88 -13.58 11.93
C LEU A 95 3.41 -14.95 11.52
N GLY A 96 4.41 -15.01 10.63
CA GLY A 96 5.02 -16.26 10.16
C GLY A 96 5.44 -17.23 11.28
N PRO A 97 5.99 -16.76 12.42
CA PRO A 97 6.32 -17.64 13.55
C PRO A 97 5.10 -18.23 14.28
N VAL A 98 3.91 -17.63 14.12
CA VAL A 98 2.66 -17.99 14.83
C VAL A 98 1.66 -18.69 13.91
N LEU A 99 1.79 -18.53 12.60
CA LEU A 99 0.97 -19.19 11.59
C LEU A 99 1.28 -20.70 11.54
N PRO A 100 0.26 -21.59 11.57
CA PRO A 100 0.47 -23.02 11.45
C PRO A 100 1.09 -23.35 10.08
N LYS A 101 2.15 -24.15 10.09
CA LYS A 101 2.73 -24.70 8.86
C LYS A 101 1.76 -25.73 8.30
N GLN A 102 1.21 -25.47 7.11
CA GLN A 102 0.48 -26.47 6.34
C GLN A 102 1.45 -27.44 5.67
#